data_AF-A0A426Z457-F1
#
_entry.id   AF-A0A426Z457-F1
#
_cell.length_a   1.000
_cell.length_b   1.000
_cell.length_c   1.000
_cell.angle_alpha   90.00
_cell.angle_beta   90.00
_cell.angle_gamma   90.00
#
_symmetry.space_group_name_H-M   'P 1'
#
loop_
_entity.id
_entity.type
_entity.pdbx_description
1 polymer ?
#
loop_
_entity_poly.entity_id
_entity_poly.type
_entity_poly.pdbx_seq_one_letter_code
_entity_poly.pdbx_strand_id
1 'polypeptide(L)'
;MDVRAWGRVMENELLKLAHAMEGLKVELPKEVLTEYKKSVSFEMGLVRIAQVSYEYGYQVALAHFQARYLELKVEKDPFKVLPEYSNMPMEAKQSFDDSLTPPEE
;
A
#
# COMPACT_ATOMS: atom_id res chain seq x y z
N MET A 1 -6.44 59.43 -1.70
CA MET A 1 -7.30 58.24 -1.91
C MET A 1 -8.53 58.40 -1.03
N ASP A 2 -9.74 58.13 -1.55
CA ASP A 2 -11.00 58.22 -0.80
C ASP A 2 -11.09 57.07 0.24
N VAL A 3 -11.71 57.32 1.39
CA VAL A 3 -11.89 56.36 2.51
C VAL A 3 -12.57 55.08 2.02
N ARG A 4 -13.51 55.20 1.08
CA ARG A 4 -14.17 54.05 0.44
C ARG A 4 -13.24 53.21 -0.43
N ALA A 5 -12.26 53.84 -1.09
CA ALA A 5 -11.30 53.11 -1.91
C ALA A 5 -10.32 52.32 -1.02
N TRP A 6 -9.94 52.88 0.13
CA TRP A 6 -9.09 52.19 1.11
C TRP A 6 -9.79 50.99 1.76
N GLY A 7 -11.09 51.12 2.09
CA GLY A 7 -11.90 50.00 2.60
C GLY A 7 -11.92 48.80 1.66
N ARG A 8 -12.15 49.03 0.36
CA ARG A 8 -12.13 47.96 -0.65
C ARG A 8 -10.78 47.26 -0.80
N VAL A 9 -9.67 47.97 -0.59
CA VAL A 9 -8.33 47.36 -0.64
C VAL A 9 -8.18 46.39 0.53
N MET A 10 -8.56 46.81 1.74
CA MET A 10 -8.50 45.96 2.93
C MET A 10 -9.38 44.71 2.82
N GLU A 11 -10.59 44.84 2.26
CA GLU A 11 -11.48 43.70 2.00
C GLU A 11 -10.87 42.68 1.03
N ASN A 12 -10.26 43.16 -0.06
CA ASN A 12 -9.58 42.29 -1.03
C ASN A 12 -8.36 41.59 -0.43
N GLU A 13 -7.56 42.27 0.37
CA GLU A 13 -6.42 41.65 1.06
C GLU A 13 -6.87 40.61 2.09
N LEU A 14 -7.95 40.89 2.84
CA LEU A 14 -8.55 39.92 3.75
C LEU A 14 -9.04 38.68 3.01
N LEU A 15 -9.70 38.86 1.85
CA LEU A 15 -10.19 37.75 1.03
C LEU A 15 -9.03 36.90 0.46
N LYS A 16 -7.94 37.54 0.00
CA LYS A 16 -6.74 36.83 -0.46
C LYS A 16 -6.11 36.00 0.66
N LEU A 17 -6.01 36.56 1.87
CA LEU A 17 -5.46 35.86 3.02
C LEU A 17 -6.33 34.66 3.40
N ALA A 18 -7.66 34.82 3.42
CA ALA A 18 -8.59 33.73 3.70
C ALA A 18 -8.44 32.58 2.69
N HIS A 19 -8.36 32.89 1.40
CA HIS A 19 -8.13 31.87 0.36
C HIS A 19 -6.76 31.18 0.53
N ALA A 20 -5.71 31.92 0.86
CA ALA A 20 -4.38 31.34 1.11
C ALA A 20 -4.40 30.39 2.33
N MET A 21 -5.08 30.77 3.41
CA MET A 21 -5.24 29.91 4.59
C MET A 21 -6.04 28.64 4.28
N GLU A 22 -7.09 28.75 3.47
CA GLU A 22 -7.89 27.60 3.04
C GLU A 22 -7.09 26.63 2.15
N GLY A 23 -6.28 27.17 1.23
CA GLY A 23 -5.31 26.39 0.46
C GLY A 23 -4.31 25.65 1.35
N LEU A 24 -3.67 26.36 2.28
CA LEU A 24 -2.71 25.77 3.23
C LEU A 24 -3.33 24.66 4.09
N LYS A 25 -4.59 24.80 4.50
CA LYS A 25 -5.32 23.78 5.28
C LYS A 25 -5.44 22.44 4.52
N VAL A 26 -5.42 22.47 3.19
CA VAL A 26 -5.50 21.29 2.33
C VAL A 26 -4.12 20.80 1.90
N GLU A 27 -3.20 21.70 1.57
CA GLU A 27 -1.87 21.36 1.06
C GLU A 27 -0.96 20.80 2.15
N LEU A 28 -0.95 21.42 3.34
CA LEU A 28 -0.07 21.01 4.44
C LEU A 28 -0.31 19.55 4.87
N PRO A 29 -1.56 19.08 5.08
CA PRO A 29 -1.79 17.68 5.42
C PRO A 29 -1.48 16.71 4.28
N LYS A 30 -1.67 17.13 3.02
CA LYS A 30 -1.31 16.31 1.87
C LYS A 30 0.20 16.08 1.83
N GLU A 31 0.99 17.13 2.04
CA GLU A 31 2.45 17.03 2.08
C GLU A 31 2.92 16.09 3.19
N VAL A 32 2.46 16.33 4.43
CA VAL A 32 2.78 15.46 5.59
C VAL A 32 2.39 14.00 5.33
N LEU A 33 1.22 13.75 4.72
CA LEU A 33 0.78 12.39 4.40
C LEU A 33 1.65 11.76 3.32
N THR A 34 2.08 12.52 2.32
CA THR A 34 2.99 12.01 1.28
C THR A 34 4.38 11.72 1.83
N GLU A 35 4.89 12.54 2.75
CA GLU A 35 6.14 12.28 3.46
C GLU A 35 6.02 11.04 4.34
N TYR A 36 4.93 10.92 5.12
CA TYR A 36 4.66 9.74 5.94
C TYR A 36 4.60 8.45 5.11
N LYS A 37 3.92 8.46 3.95
CA LYS A 37 3.87 7.28 3.07
C LYS A 37 5.22 6.91 2.46
N LYS A 38 6.15 7.86 2.35
CA LYS A 38 7.53 7.63 1.90
C LYS A 38 8.47 7.23 3.03
N SER A 39 8.02 7.25 4.29
CA SER A 39 8.89 6.95 5.41
C SER A 39 9.19 5.44 5.48
N VAL A 40 10.40 5.11 5.93
CA VAL A 40 10.82 3.72 6.17
C VAL A 40 9.91 3.04 7.20
N SER A 41 9.38 3.79 8.16
CA SER A 41 8.46 3.23 9.17
C SER A 41 7.14 2.77 8.55
N PHE A 42 6.62 3.48 7.54
CA PHE A 42 5.43 3.07 6.81
C PHE A 42 5.70 1.81 5.97
N GLU A 43 6.79 1.78 5.21
CA GLU A 43 7.20 0.60 4.41
C GLU A 43 7.40 -0.64 5.29
N MET A 44 8.11 -0.49 6.41
CA MET A 44 8.31 -1.59 7.37
C MET A 44 6.99 -2.05 8.00
N GLY A 45 6.05 -1.14 8.22
CA GLY A 45 4.69 -1.46 8.64
C GLY A 45 3.95 -2.33 7.62
N LEU A 46 4.06 -2.01 6.33
CA LEU A 46 3.49 -2.82 5.24
C LEU A 46 4.09 -4.22 5.20
N VAL A 47 5.42 -4.34 5.28
CA VAL A 47 6.12 -5.65 5.31
C VAL A 47 5.63 -6.50 6.48
N ARG A 48 5.51 -5.90 7.67
CA ARG A 48 5.03 -6.60 8.87
C ARG A 48 3.59 -7.06 8.72
N ILE A 49 2.69 -6.22 8.21
CA ILE A 49 1.28 -6.60 8.00
C ILE A 49 1.18 -7.71 6.95
N ALA A 50 1.91 -7.60 5.84
CA ALA A 50 1.96 -8.64 4.82
C ALA A 50 2.42 -9.98 5.41
N GLN A 51 3.51 -9.97 6.18
CA GLN A 51 4.05 -11.17 6.84
C GLN A 51 3.02 -11.82 7.76
N VAL A 52 2.39 -11.05 8.65
CA VAL A 52 1.38 -11.56 9.60
C VAL A 52 0.15 -12.12 8.86
N SER A 53 -0.31 -11.44 7.81
CA SER A 53 -1.46 -11.89 7.02
C SER A 53 -1.17 -13.21 6.29
N TYR A 54 0.05 -13.35 5.74
CA TYR A 54 0.49 -14.58 5.09
C TYR A 54 0.62 -15.73 6.08
N GLU A 55 1.26 -15.50 7.22
CA GLU A 55 1.42 -16.51 8.28
C GLU A 55 0.06 -17.00 8.79
N TYR A 56 -0.87 -16.08 9.05
CA TYR A 56 -2.23 -16.43 9.47
C TYR A 56 -2.95 -17.26 8.40
N GLY A 57 -2.91 -16.82 7.13
CA GLY A 57 -3.49 -17.58 6.03
C GLY A 57 -2.90 -18.98 5.89
N TYR A 58 -1.58 -19.11 6.07
CA TYR A 58 -0.88 -20.38 6.05
C TYR A 58 -1.35 -21.31 7.17
N GLN A 59 -1.45 -20.82 8.40
CA GLN A 59 -1.91 -21.63 9.54
C GLN A 59 -3.34 -22.15 9.33
N VAL A 60 -4.23 -21.30 8.80
CA VAL A 60 -5.60 -21.70 8.46
C VAL A 60 -5.61 -22.77 7.37
N ALA A 61 -4.88 -22.54 6.27
CA ALA A 61 -4.77 -23.51 5.18
C ALA A 61 -4.17 -24.84 5.65
N LEU A 62 -3.16 -24.79 6.51
CA LEU A 62 -2.52 -25.97 7.10
C LEU A 62 -3.50 -26.76 7.98
N ALA A 63 -4.28 -26.09 8.83
CA ALA A 63 -5.30 -26.75 9.64
C ALA A 63 -6.36 -27.43 8.78
N HIS A 64 -6.83 -26.76 7.72
CA HIS A 64 -7.75 -27.36 6.75
C HIS A 64 -7.15 -28.56 6.01
N PHE A 65 -5.88 -28.47 5.60
CA PHE A 65 -5.18 -29.57 4.96
C PHE A 65 -5.06 -30.78 5.90
N GLN A 66 -4.62 -30.56 7.13
CA GLN A 66 -4.48 -31.60 8.14
C GLN A 66 -5.81 -32.29 8.47
N ALA A 67 -6.91 -31.52 8.49
CA ALA A 67 -8.25 -32.08 8.71
C ALA A 67 -8.71 -32.99 7.55
N ARG A 68 -8.23 -32.77 6.32
CA ARG A 68 -8.57 -33.59 5.14
C ARG A 68 -7.60 -34.74 4.91
N TYR A 69 -6.33 -34.57 5.28
CA TYR A 69 -5.24 -35.49 4.94
C TYR A 69 -4.35 -35.77 6.16
N LEU A 70 -4.84 -36.60 7.09
CA LEU A 70 -4.15 -36.92 8.36
C LEU A 70 -2.77 -37.57 8.20
N GLU A 71 -2.50 -38.24 7.08
CA GLU A 71 -1.27 -39.01 6.86
C GLU A 71 -0.14 -38.20 6.21
N LEU A 72 -0.46 -37.05 5.62
CA LEU A 72 0.51 -36.24 4.87
C LEU A 72 1.23 -35.25 5.79
N LYS A 73 2.57 -35.30 5.76
CA LYS A 73 3.41 -34.33 6.46
C LYS A 73 3.59 -33.07 5.60
N VAL A 74 3.26 -31.93 6.18
CA VAL A 74 3.50 -30.61 5.59
C VAL A 74 4.41 -29.83 6.52
N GLU A 75 5.27 -28.99 5.95
CA GLU A 75 6.12 -28.10 6.71
C GLU A 75 5.26 -27.18 7.59
N LYS A 76 5.68 -26.93 8.84
CA LYS A 76 4.90 -26.10 9.76
C LYS A 76 5.32 -24.64 9.71
N ASP A 77 6.58 -24.40 9.34
CA ASP A 77 7.12 -23.06 9.19
C ASP A 77 6.90 -22.53 7.76
N PRO A 78 6.02 -21.54 7.56
CA PRO A 78 5.76 -20.96 6.25
C PRO A 78 6.96 -20.26 5.61
N PHE A 79 8.00 -19.92 6.38
CA PHE A 79 9.18 -19.20 5.92
C PHE A 79 10.41 -20.11 5.76
N LYS A 80 10.27 -21.41 6.03
CA LYS A 80 11.37 -22.35 5.87
C LYS A 80 11.62 -22.62 4.40
N VAL A 81 12.81 -22.24 3.94
CA VAL A 81 13.29 -22.60 2.60
C VAL A 81 13.60 -24.10 2.60
N LEU A 82 12.80 -24.87 1.87
CA LEU A 82 13.02 -26.29 1.69
C LEU A 82 14.04 -26.53 0.56
N PRO A 83 15.04 -27.40 0.77
CA PRO A 83 16.11 -27.64 -0.19
C PRO A 83 15.59 -28.21 -1.52
N GLU A 84 14.46 -28.93 -1.53
CA GLU A 84 13.80 -29.39 -2.76
C GLU A 84 13.43 -28.26 -3.72
N TYR A 85 13.10 -27.06 -3.20
CA TYR A 85 12.73 -25.90 -4.02
C TYR A 85 13.90 -24.99 -4.34
N SER A 86 15.06 -25.21 -3.71
CA SER A 86 16.26 -24.37 -3.88
C SER A 86 16.95 -24.60 -5.23
N ASN A 87 16.76 -25.78 -5.82
CA ASN A 87 17.36 -26.18 -7.11
C ASN A 87 16.43 -25.94 -8.30
N MET A 88 15.20 -25.47 -8.07
CA MET A 88 14.29 -25.11 -9.15
C MET A 88 14.63 -23.70 -9.64
N PRO A 89 14.99 -23.52 -10.93
CA PRO A 89 15.17 -22.18 -11.47
C PRO A 89 13.83 -21.46 -11.43
N MET A 90 13.65 -20.57 -10.46
CA MET A 90 12.46 -19.73 -10.40
C MET A 90 12.69 -18.54 -11.35
N GLU A 91 11.86 -18.44 -12.40
CA GLU A 91 11.92 -17.30 -13.31
C GLU A 91 11.72 -16.00 -12.53
N ALA A 92 12.71 -15.12 -12.57
CA ALA A 92 12.71 -13.87 -11.82
C ALA A 92 11.61 -12.88 -12.28
N LYS A 93 10.96 -13.16 -13.41
CA LYS A 93 9.91 -12.32 -14.00
C LYS A 93 8.88 -13.21 -14.67
N GLN A 94 7.76 -13.43 -13.99
CA GLN A 94 6.56 -13.96 -14.62
C GLN A 94 5.65 -12.78 -14.97
N SER A 95 5.34 -12.60 -16.25
CA SER A 95 4.39 -11.57 -16.68
C SER A 95 2.99 -11.99 -16.24
N PHE A 96 2.33 -11.17 -15.43
CA PHE A 96 0.89 -11.29 -15.11
C PHE A 96 0.03 -10.81 -16.29
N ASP A 97 0.38 -11.21 -17.50
CA ASP A 97 -0.42 -10.91 -18.68
C ASP A 97 -1.48 -12.00 -18.85
N ASP A 98 -2.61 -11.83 -18.15
CA ASP A 98 -3.80 -12.69 -18.26
C ASP A 98 -4.64 -12.38 -19.52
N SER A 99 -4.07 -11.68 -20.49
CA SER A 99 -4.73 -11.38 -21.75
C SER A 99 -4.98 -12.68 -22.53
N LEU A 100 -6.24 -13.12 -22.55
CA LEU A 100 -6.69 -14.24 -23.37
C LEU A 100 -6.41 -13.92 -24.84
N THR A 101 -5.51 -14.67 -25.46
CA THR A 101 -5.33 -14.64 -26.92
C THR A 101 -6.69 -14.92 -27.57
N PRO A 102 -7.19 -14.08 -28.50
CA PRO A 102 -8.42 -14.37 -29.19
C PRO A 102 -8.26 -15.67 -29.98
N PRO A 103 -9.30 -16.53 -30.05
CA PRO A 103 -9.25 -17.71 -30.91
C PRO A 103 -9.08 -17.26 -32.37
N GLU A 104 -8.12 -17.87 -33.07
CA GLU A 104 -8.01 -17.72 -34.52
C GLU A 104 -9.27 -18.32 -35.17
N GLU A 105 -9.95 -17.52 -36.00
CA GLU A 105 -11.09 -17.93 -36.83
C GLU A 105 -10.71 -18.94 -37.91
#